data_AF-W6QAK9-F1
#
_entry.id   AF-W6QAK9-F1
#
_cell.length_a   1.000
_cell.length_b   1.000
_cell.length_c   1.000
_cell.angle_alpha   90.00
_cell.angle_beta   90.00
_cell.angle_gamma   90.00
#
_symmetry.space_group_name_H-M   'P 1'
#
loop_
_entity.id
_entity.type
_entity.pdbx_description
1 polymer ?
#
loop_
_entity_poly.entity_id
_entity_poly.type
_entity_poly.pdbx_seq_one_letter_code
_entity_poly.pdbx_strand_id
1 'polypeptide(L)'
;MATPGTQYMMQACLAADMSSSPHPKPVDPYLSDPVSMLPPGLTPDSNSRITLRGVSGKDVLIPCLSIGAWSWGDKATFDYNPTRDLPRIHAAWAKLKAVGLTFVDTAQSYGDGESERICGILFRDMPRDSFVVQTKWLSTPDITNTVLQSGGPKSKLKDSLVRLQLDYVDIYLVQGPIHPSKISIVAKGMAGCVKSGMARAVGVANYDTNEMIKMADELAKHDVPLSVCQCEYSVVRRLPEVSGLIRECKNAVFAFKGFPR
;
A
#
# COMPACT_ATOMS: atom_id res chain seq x y z
N MET A 1 -2.60 -15.02 16.34
CA MET A 1 -1.34 -15.74 16.03
C MET A 1 -0.88 -15.28 14.65
N ALA A 2 0.35 -14.84 14.49
CA ALA A 2 0.90 -14.51 13.17
C ALA A 2 1.13 -15.82 12.39
N THR A 3 0.62 -15.92 11.17
CA THR A 3 0.73 -17.15 10.36
C THR A 3 1.98 -17.06 9.47
N PRO A 4 2.99 -17.93 9.62
CA PRO A 4 4.16 -17.94 8.74
C PRO A 4 3.80 -18.52 7.36
N GLY A 5 4.23 -17.85 6.29
CA GLY A 5 3.98 -18.26 4.90
C GLY A 5 2.97 -17.36 4.20
N THR A 6 3.26 -17.04 2.93
CA THR A 6 2.54 -16.17 1.96
C THR A 6 1.26 -15.50 2.47
N GLN A 7 1.32 -14.19 2.60
CA GLN A 7 0.26 -13.42 3.23
C GLN A 7 -0.34 -12.45 2.23
N TYR A 8 -1.62 -12.64 1.96
CA TYR A 8 -2.36 -11.91 0.93
C TYR A 8 -3.34 -10.96 1.60
N MET A 9 -3.41 -9.75 1.07
CA MET A 9 -4.27 -8.69 1.61
C MET A 9 -5.23 -8.19 0.53
N MET A 10 -6.49 -8.01 0.90
CA MET A 10 -7.46 -7.29 0.09
C MET A 10 -7.60 -5.85 0.60
N GLN A 11 -7.70 -4.91 -0.33
CA GLN A 11 -8.10 -3.54 -0.03
C GLN A 11 -9.53 -3.34 -0.47
N ALA A 12 -10.38 -2.87 0.45
CA ALA A 12 -11.71 -2.43 0.10
C ALA A 12 -11.68 -0.92 -0.17
N CYS A 13 -12.23 -0.50 -1.30
CA CYS A 13 -12.51 0.91 -1.58
C CYS A 13 -13.87 1.26 -0.94
N LEU A 14 -13.90 2.26 -0.05
CA LEU A 14 -15.15 2.88 0.40
C LEU A 14 -15.52 4.00 -0.57
N ALA A 15 -15.95 3.63 -1.76
CA ALA A 15 -16.54 4.52 -2.74
C ALA A 15 -17.71 3.79 -3.42
N ALA A 16 -18.87 4.43 -3.45
CA ALA A 16 -20.05 3.93 -4.15
C ALA A 16 -19.99 4.42 -5.60
N ASP A 17 -19.25 3.73 -6.46
CA ASP A 17 -19.58 3.53 -7.89
C ASP A 17 -18.53 2.62 -8.53
N MET A 18 -18.95 1.52 -9.15
CA MET A 18 -18.08 0.59 -9.89
C MET A 18 -18.60 0.47 -11.31
N SER A 19 -17.78 0.89 -12.27
CA SER A 19 -18.03 0.81 -13.72
C SER A 19 -18.17 -0.64 -14.20
N SER A 20 -19.21 -0.91 -14.97
CA SER A 20 -19.57 -2.21 -15.54
C SER A 20 -18.68 -2.58 -16.74
N SER A 21 -18.08 -3.77 -16.71
CA SER A 21 -17.52 -4.43 -17.90
C SER A 21 -18.06 -5.87 -17.98
N PRO A 22 -18.42 -6.38 -19.18
CA PRO A 22 -19.01 -7.71 -19.34
C PRO A 22 -17.96 -8.79 -19.05
N HIS A 23 -18.43 -9.91 -18.49
CA HIS A 23 -17.69 -11.03 -17.91
C HIS A 23 -16.19 -11.19 -18.26
N PRO A 24 -15.31 -11.31 -17.25
CA PRO A 24 -13.88 -11.52 -17.48
C PRO A 24 -13.63 -12.86 -18.18
N LYS A 25 -12.71 -12.87 -19.15
CA LYS A 25 -12.31 -14.11 -19.83
C LYS A 25 -11.69 -15.07 -18.80
N PRO A 26 -12.00 -16.39 -18.87
CA PRO A 26 -11.33 -17.38 -18.05
C PRO A 26 -9.81 -17.31 -18.24
N VAL A 27 -9.08 -17.41 -17.13
CA VAL A 27 -7.62 -17.54 -17.14
C VAL A 27 -7.27 -18.97 -17.54
N ASP A 28 -6.28 -19.14 -18.41
CA ASP A 28 -5.71 -20.46 -18.70
C ASP A 28 -5.23 -21.11 -17.38
N PRO A 29 -5.77 -22.29 -16.98
CA PRO A 29 -5.38 -22.96 -15.75
C PRO A 29 -3.87 -23.24 -15.63
N TYR A 30 -3.14 -23.31 -16.75
CA TYR A 30 -1.69 -23.48 -16.77
C TYR A 30 -0.91 -22.17 -16.58
N LEU A 31 -1.58 -21.03 -16.78
CA LEU A 31 -1.05 -19.69 -16.49
C LEU A 31 -1.59 -19.14 -15.16
N SER A 32 -2.62 -19.76 -14.60
CA SER A 32 -3.13 -19.43 -13.27
C SER A 32 -2.18 -19.94 -12.21
N ASP A 33 -1.69 -19.02 -11.37
CA ASP A 33 -1.14 -19.38 -10.07
C ASP A 33 -2.15 -20.27 -9.28
N PRO A 34 -1.69 -21.15 -8.35
CA PRO A 34 -2.52 -22.20 -7.77
C PRO A 34 -3.85 -21.70 -7.21
N VAL A 35 -4.87 -22.56 -7.29
CA VAL A 35 -6.32 -22.32 -7.07
C VAL A 35 -6.67 -21.55 -5.78
N SER A 36 -5.79 -21.54 -4.77
CA SER A 36 -5.97 -20.74 -3.55
C SER A 36 -4.87 -19.70 -3.35
N MET A 37 -5.26 -18.43 -3.48
CA MET A 37 -4.47 -17.24 -3.07
C MET A 37 -4.51 -17.00 -1.55
N LEU A 38 -5.03 -17.92 -0.74
CA LEU A 38 -4.92 -17.88 0.71
C LEU A 38 -4.47 -19.26 1.17
N PRO A 39 -3.76 -19.39 2.31
CA PRO A 39 -3.49 -20.69 2.90
C PRO A 39 -4.80 -21.49 3.04
N PRO A 40 -4.84 -22.77 2.63
CA PRO A 40 -6.03 -23.59 2.79
C PRO A 40 -6.54 -23.56 4.23
N GLY A 41 -7.83 -23.26 4.42
CA GLY A 41 -8.47 -23.19 5.75
C GLY A 41 -8.36 -21.83 6.47
N LEU A 42 -7.64 -20.85 5.93
CA LEU A 42 -7.64 -19.50 6.50
C LEU A 42 -8.93 -18.76 6.12
N THR A 43 -9.76 -18.46 7.12
CA THR A 43 -10.87 -17.51 7.00
C THR A 43 -10.49 -16.26 7.78
N PRO A 44 -10.05 -15.17 7.10
CA PRO A 44 -9.63 -13.96 7.79
C PRO A 44 -10.76 -13.35 8.62
N ASP A 45 -10.44 -12.95 9.85
CA ASP A 45 -11.29 -12.16 10.75
C ASP A 45 -10.62 -10.81 11.10
N SER A 46 -11.26 -10.01 11.95
CA SER A 46 -10.72 -8.72 12.38
C SER A 46 -9.43 -8.82 13.21
N ASN A 47 -9.11 -10.00 13.74
CA ASN A 47 -7.90 -10.26 14.54
C ASN A 47 -6.77 -10.90 13.72
N SER A 48 -7.07 -11.33 12.50
CA SER A 48 -6.11 -11.92 11.59
C SER A 48 -5.04 -10.91 11.23
N ARG A 49 -3.78 -11.33 11.29
CA ARG A 49 -2.62 -10.48 11.02
C ARG A 49 -1.67 -11.13 10.03
N ILE A 50 -1.10 -10.27 9.20
CA ILE A 50 -0.10 -10.51 8.17
C ILE A 50 1.19 -9.83 8.65
N THR A 51 2.30 -10.55 8.59
CA THR A 51 3.65 -10.11 8.92
C THR A 51 4.37 -9.58 7.67
N LEU A 52 4.51 -8.27 7.58
CA LEU A 52 5.44 -7.66 6.63
C LEU A 52 6.85 -7.65 7.22
N ARG A 53 7.82 -8.14 6.45
CA ARG A 53 9.24 -8.12 6.85
C ARG A 53 9.70 -6.68 7.06
N GLY A 54 10.17 -6.38 8.26
CA GLY A 54 10.79 -5.09 8.60
C GLY A 54 12.31 -5.16 8.58
N VAL A 55 12.96 -4.07 8.96
CA VAL A 55 14.43 -4.04 9.15
C VAL A 55 14.79 -4.53 10.56
N SER A 56 15.91 -5.25 10.67
CA SER A 56 16.46 -5.73 11.95
C SER A 56 15.47 -6.54 12.79
N GLY A 57 14.63 -7.37 12.16
CA GLY A 57 13.65 -8.23 12.83
C GLY A 57 12.44 -7.49 13.40
N LYS A 58 12.24 -6.21 13.07
CA LYS A 58 11.09 -5.40 13.51
C LYS A 58 9.93 -5.49 12.53
N ASP A 59 9.38 -6.68 12.37
CA ASP A 59 8.28 -6.94 11.46
C ASP A 59 7.03 -6.09 11.78
N VAL A 60 6.28 -5.77 10.73
CA VAL A 60 5.04 -4.99 10.82
C VAL A 60 3.86 -5.95 10.72
N LEU A 61 3.02 -6.01 11.76
CA LEU A 61 1.77 -6.77 11.72
C LEU A 61 0.66 -5.89 11.16
N ILE A 62 0.02 -6.36 10.09
CA ILE A 62 -1.06 -5.64 9.42
C ILE A 62 -2.34 -6.49 9.39
N PRO A 63 -3.54 -5.89 9.43
CA PRO A 63 -4.78 -6.59 9.14
C PRO A 63 -4.83 -7.15 7.71
N CYS A 64 -5.62 -8.20 7.49
CA CYS A 64 -5.84 -8.77 6.15
C CYS A 64 -6.70 -7.88 5.24
N LEU A 65 -7.33 -6.85 5.79
CA LEU A 65 -8.16 -5.89 5.09
C LEU A 65 -7.67 -4.47 5.38
N SER A 66 -7.52 -3.67 4.32
CA SER A 66 -7.22 -2.24 4.44
C SER A 66 -8.32 -1.39 3.81
N ILE A 67 -8.46 -0.17 4.30
CA ILE A 67 -9.38 0.85 3.80
C ILE A 67 -8.62 1.72 2.79
N GLY A 68 -9.06 1.71 1.54
CA GLY A 68 -8.56 2.64 0.53
C GLY A 68 -9.14 4.05 0.72
N ALA A 69 -8.27 5.04 0.88
CA ALA A 69 -8.64 6.43 1.14
C ALA A 69 -8.52 7.35 -0.09
N TRP A 70 -8.48 6.81 -1.31
CA TRP A 70 -8.34 7.64 -2.53
C TRP A 70 -9.51 8.63 -2.68
N SER A 71 -10.74 8.20 -2.42
CA SER A 71 -11.93 9.06 -2.48
C SER A 71 -11.97 10.17 -1.42
N TRP A 72 -11.10 10.12 -0.41
CA TRP A 72 -11.11 11.08 0.69
C TRP A 72 -10.34 12.34 0.26
N GLY A 73 -11.06 13.44 0.03
CA GLY A 73 -10.45 14.70 -0.39
C GLY A 73 -10.30 14.88 -1.90
N ASP A 74 -10.54 13.84 -2.71
CA ASP A 74 -10.36 13.87 -4.16
C ASP A 74 -11.59 14.43 -4.88
N LYS A 75 -11.49 15.69 -5.31
CA LYS A 75 -12.55 16.39 -6.04
C LYS A 75 -12.64 15.99 -7.50
N ALA A 76 -11.51 15.69 -8.13
CA ALA A 76 -11.43 15.49 -9.57
C ALA A 76 -12.05 14.15 -10.00
N THR A 77 -11.84 13.11 -9.19
CA THR A 77 -12.25 11.75 -9.51
C THR A 77 -13.58 11.38 -8.83
N PHE A 78 -13.81 11.87 -7.61
CA PHE A 78 -14.93 11.43 -6.76
C PHE A 78 -15.90 12.54 -6.35
N ASP A 79 -15.77 13.75 -6.92
CA ASP A 79 -16.60 14.92 -6.57
C ASP A 79 -16.63 15.18 -5.05
N TYR A 80 -15.50 15.02 -4.37
CA TYR A 80 -15.44 15.19 -2.91
C TYR A 80 -15.92 16.60 -2.48
N ASN A 81 -16.88 16.62 -1.55
CA ASN A 81 -17.38 17.84 -0.93
C ASN A 81 -17.23 17.74 0.60
N PRO A 82 -16.46 18.63 1.25
CA PRO A 82 -16.16 18.51 2.68
C PRO A 82 -17.41 18.61 3.57
N THR A 83 -18.42 19.41 3.20
CA THR A 83 -19.66 19.54 3.98
C THR A 83 -20.50 18.27 3.92
N ARG A 84 -20.51 17.59 2.76
CA ARG A 84 -21.28 16.36 2.53
C ARG A 84 -20.55 15.11 3.03
N ASP A 85 -19.27 15.00 2.73
CA ASP A 85 -18.53 13.74 2.77
C ASP A 85 -17.69 13.58 4.03
N LEU A 86 -17.11 14.66 4.57
CA LEU A 86 -16.28 14.56 5.79
C LEU A 86 -17.08 13.97 6.98
N PRO A 87 -18.33 14.42 7.28
CA PRO A 87 -19.12 13.80 8.34
C PRO A 87 -19.40 12.30 8.09
N ARG A 88 -19.56 11.90 6.83
CA ARG A 88 -19.78 10.48 6.46
C ARG A 88 -18.52 9.65 6.65
N ILE A 89 -17.35 10.20 6.30
CA ILE A 89 -16.05 9.58 6.54
C ILE A 89 -15.85 9.37 8.05
N HIS A 90 -16.14 10.37 8.89
CA HIS A 90 -16.09 10.23 10.35
C HIS A 90 -17.02 9.13 10.87
N ALA A 91 -18.27 9.09 10.39
CA ALA A 91 -19.23 8.07 10.79
C ALA A 91 -18.79 6.65 10.36
N ALA A 92 -18.24 6.50 9.14
CA ALA A 92 -17.70 5.24 8.66
C ALA A 92 -16.47 4.81 9.47
N TRP A 93 -15.53 5.72 9.72
CA TRP A 93 -14.35 5.47 10.55
C TRP A 93 -14.70 5.01 11.96
N ALA A 94 -15.69 5.65 12.61
CA ALA A 94 -16.14 5.24 13.93
C ALA A 94 -16.63 3.78 13.96
N LYS A 95 -17.38 3.35 12.94
CA LYS A 95 -17.84 1.95 12.81
C LYS A 95 -16.68 0.99 12.57
N LEU A 96 -15.75 1.33 11.68
CA LEU A 96 -14.59 0.50 11.35
C LEU A 96 -13.65 0.34 12.55
N LYS A 97 -13.39 1.44 13.27
CA LYS A 97 -12.63 1.44 14.52
C LYS A 97 -13.27 0.55 15.58
N ALA A 98 -14.59 0.59 15.73
CA ALA A 98 -15.31 -0.23 16.72
C ALA A 98 -15.16 -1.74 16.49
N VAL A 99 -14.86 -2.18 15.26
CA VAL A 99 -14.62 -3.58 14.91
C VAL A 99 -13.14 -3.91 14.65
N GLY A 100 -12.23 -2.99 14.96
CA GLY A 100 -10.78 -3.19 14.85
C GLY A 100 -10.22 -3.09 13.41
N LEU A 101 -10.98 -2.56 12.46
CA LEU A 101 -10.53 -2.32 11.08
C LEU A 101 -9.88 -0.94 10.98
N THR A 102 -8.62 -0.86 11.40
CA THR A 102 -7.86 0.41 11.51
C THR A 102 -6.62 0.47 10.61
N PHE A 103 -6.61 -0.26 9.50
CA PHE A 103 -5.57 -0.12 8.48
C PHE A 103 -6.05 0.76 7.33
N VAL A 104 -5.45 1.95 7.18
CA VAL A 104 -5.75 2.89 6.09
C VAL A 104 -4.60 2.95 5.09
N ASP A 105 -4.97 2.95 3.81
CA ASP A 105 -4.07 3.15 2.68
C ASP A 105 -4.40 4.45 1.94
N THR A 106 -3.47 5.39 2.00
CA THR A 106 -3.54 6.71 1.36
C THR A 106 -2.33 6.91 0.43
N ALA A 107 -2.15 8.11 -0.13
CA ALA A 107 -1.00 8.48 -0.94
C ALA A 107 -0.83 10.01 -0.93
N GLN A 108 0.39 10.50 -1.15
CA GLN A 108 0.65 11.93 -1.29
C GLN A 108 -0.16 12.58 -2.43
N SER A 109 -0.55 11.80 -3.43
CA SER A 109 -1.26 12.23 -4.63
C SER A 109 -2.79 12.22 -4.48
N TYR A 110 -3.34 11.55 -3.47
CA TYR A 110 -4.79 11.44 -3.30
C TYR A 110 -5.38 12.75 -2.81
N GLY A 111 -6.25 13.35 -3.64
CA GLY A 111 -6.81 14.68 -3.38
C GLY A 111 -5.75 15.75 -3.12
N ASP A 112 -4.62 15.70 -3.82
CA ASP A 112 -3.47 16.60 -3.61
C ASP A 112 -2.99 16.63 -2.14
N GLY A 113 -2.98 15.44 -1.53
CA GLY A 113 -2.57 15.22 -0.14
C GLY A 113 -3.70 15.46 0.88
N GLU A 114 -4.90 15.84 0.45
CA GLU A 114 -6.04 16.02 1.35
C GLU A 114 -6.48 14.71 2.00
N SER A 115 -6.33 13.58 1.31
CA SER A 115 -6.55 12.25 1.89
C SER A 115 -5.68 12.04 3.14
N GLU A 116 -4.39 12.42 3.09
CA GLU A 116 -3.48 12.33 4.23
C GLU A 116 -3.88 13.26 5.38
N ARG A 117 -4.38 14.47 5.08
CA ARG A 117 -4.86 15.40 6.12
C ARG A 117 -6.11 14.85 6.82
N ILE A 118 -7.06 14.32 6.06
CA ILE A 118 -8.27 13.67 6.61
C ILE A 118 -7.85 12.49 7.48
N CYS A 119 -6.94 11.63 7.01
CA CYS A 119 -6.40 10.52 7.81
C CYS A 119 -5.79 11.02 9.13
N GLY A 120 -4.97 12.08 9.09
CA GLY A 120 -4.38 12.67 10.30
C GLY A 120 -5.42 13.17 11.31
N ILE A 121 -6.54 13.74 10.83
CA ILE A 121 -7.68 14.11 11.70
C ILE A 121 -8.33 12.87 12.32
N LEU A 122 -8.53 11.80 11.55
CA LEU A 122 -9.17 10.57 12.02
C LEU A 122 -8.33 9.79 13.05
N PHE A 123 -7.00 9.89 12.95
CA PHE A 123 -6.07 9.25 13.87
C PHE A 123 -5.77 10.09 15.12
N ARG A 124 -6.22 11.35 15.14
CA ARG A 124 -6.04 12.22 16.29
C ARG A 124 -6.58 11.55 17.56
N ASP A 125 -5.79 11.63 18.63
CA ASP A 125 -6.08 11.04 19.94
C ASP A 125 -6.16 9.50 19.97
N MET A 126 -5.73 8.82 18.90
CA MET A 126 -5.57 7.37 18.90
C MET A 126 -4.16 6.97 19.32
N PRO A 127 -4.00 5.90 20.13
CA PRO A 127 -2.68 5.30 20.36
C PRO A 127 -2.04 4.91 19.03
N ARG A 128 -0.77 5.28 18.81
CA ARG A 128 -0.11 5.09 17.50
C ARG A 128 -0.07 3.63 17.07
N ASP A 129 0.03 2.71 18.01
CA ASP A 129 0.05 1.25 17.80
C ASP A 129 -1.34 0.64 17.54
N SER A 130 -2.42 1.42 17.68
CA SER A 130 -3.80 0.95 17.45
C SER A 130 -4.25 0.98 15.98
N PHE A 131 -3.42 1.51 15.07
CA PHE A 131 -3.73 1.61 13.64
C PHE A 131 -2.50 1.39 12.78
N VAL A 132 -2.74 1.00 11.53
CA VAL A 132 -1.70 0.86 10.49
C VAL A 132 -1.96 1.92 9.43
N VAL A 133 -0.93 2.62 9.00
CA VAL A 133 -1.03 3.56 7.88
C VAL A 133 -0.01 3.26 6.80
N GLN A 134 -0.49 3.22 5.57
CA GLN A 134 0.31 3.13 4.36
C GLN A 134 0.17 4.43 3.57
N THR A 135 1.29 5.01 3.13
CA THR A 135 1.30 6.07 2.10
C THR A 135 2.27 5.72 0.98
N LYS A 136 2.28 6.53 -0.08
CA LYS A 136 3.02 6.25 -1.31
C LYS A 136 3.77 7.48 -1.79
N TRP A 137 5.02 7.28 -2.18
CA TRP A 137 5.80 8.21 -2.97
C TRP A 137 5.35 8.17 -4.42
N LEU A 138 5.13 9.33 -5.04
CA LEU A 138 4.94 9.45 -6.47
C LEU A 138 6.07 10.32 -7.05
N SER A 139 6.65 9.86 -8.16
CA SER A 139 7.67 10.63 -8.91
C SER A 139 7.02 11.81 -9.65
N THR A 140 6.80 12.92 -8.94
CA THR A 140 6.33 14.19 -9.49
C THR A 140 7.47 14.96 -10.18
N PRO A 141 7.22 15.76 -11.23
CA PRO A 141 8.24 16.56 -11.90
C PRO A 141 8.60 17.81 -11.08
N ASP A 142 9.28 17.62 -9.94
CA ASP A 142 9.81 18.70 -9.10
C ASP A 142 11.31 18.53 -8.85
N ILE A 143 11.96 19.58 -8.34
CA ILE A 143 13.42 19.62 -8.11
C ILE A 143 13.91 18.42 -7.26
N THR A 144 13.12 17.97 -6.28
CA THR A 144 13.51 16.85 -5.40
C THR A 144 13.53 15.52 -6.13
N ASN A 145 12.68 15.36 -7.15
CA ASN A 145 12.60 14.14 -7.96
C ASN A 145 13.36 14.21 -9.30
N THR A 146 13.72 15.41 -9.76
CA THR A 146 14.46 15.63 -11.03
C THR A 146 15.95 15.85 -10.80
N VAL A 147 16.33 16.64 -9.79
CA VAL A 147 17.73 17.05 -9.52
C VAL A 147 18.32 16.32 -8.29
N LEU A 148 17.56 16.17 -7.21
CA LEU A 148 18.00 15.50 -5.97
C LEU A 148 17.40 14.09 -5.83
N GLN A 149 17.48 13.29 -6.89
CA GLN A 149 16.69 12.07 -7.09
C GLN A 149 16.71 11.05 -5.93
N SER A 150 17.81 10.94 -5.18
CA SER A 150 17.88 10.06 -4.00
C SER A 150 17.19 10.62 -2.74
N GLY A 151 17.02 11.95 -2.68
CA GLY A 151 16.34 12.66 -1.60
C GLY A 151 14.83 12.78 -1.79
N GLY A 152 14.31 12.55 -3.01
CA GLY A 152 12.89 12.62 -3.36
C GLY A 152 11.99 11.85 -2.41
N PRO A 153 12.15 10.51 -2.27
CA PRO A 153 11.34 9.70 -1.36
C PRO A 153 11.36 10.22 0.08
N LYS A 154 12.54 10.56 0.61
CA LYS A 154 12.67 11.06 1.99
C LYS A 154 12.00 12.42 2.18
N SER A 155 12.17 13.34 1.23
CA SER A 155 11.55 14.66 1.28
C SER A 155 10.03 14.56 1.27
N LYS A 156 9.48 13.78 0.33
CA LYS A 156 8.03 13.64 0.20
C LYS A 156 7.42 12.88 1.37
N LEU A 157 8.11 11.90 1.94
CA LEU A 157 7.66 11.26 3.17
C LEU A 157 7.59 12.25 4.33
N LYS A 158 8.54 13.20 4.46
CA LYS A 158 8.41 14.27 5.48
C LYS A 158 7.13 15.08 5.29
N ASP A 159 6.84 15.47 4.05
CA ASP A 159 5.62 16.24 3.76
C ASP A 159 4.35 15.42 4.08
N SER A 160 4.35 14.12 3.75
CA SER A 160 3.28 13.18 4.11
C SER A 160 3.10 13.05 5.61
N LEU A 161 4.20 12.91 6.38
CA LEU A 161 4.18 12.81 7.83
C LEU A 161 3.62 14.09 8.49
N VAL A 162 3.93 15.26 7.94
CA VAL A 162 3.34 16.54 8.39
C VAL A 162 1.82 16.54 8.16
N ARG A 163 1.34 16.13 6.98
CA ARG A 163 -0.10 16.06 6.68
C ARG A 163 -0.82 15.05 7.57
N LEU A 164 -0.21 13.88 7.78
CA LEU A 164 -0.71 12.81 8.63
C LEU A 164 -0.62 13.15 10.13
N GLN A 165 0.19 14.13 10.52
CA GLN A 165 0.53 14.44 11.93
C GLN A 165 1.13 13.22 12.65
N LEU A 166 2.08 12.53 12.01
CA LEU A 166 2.74 11.33 12.54
C LEU A 166 4.26 11.45 12.45
N ASP A 167 4.96 10.74 13.33
CA ASP A 167 6.43 10.61 13.26
C ASP A 167 6.88 9.54 12.25
N TYR A 168 6.04 8.54 12.00
CA TYR A 168 6.32 7.45 11.07
C TYR A 168 5.06 6.85 10.46
N VAL A 169 5.21 6.26 9.26
CA VAL A 169 4.22 5.37 8.65
C VAL A 169 4.62 3.91 8.80
N ASP A 170 3.64 3.01 8.82
CA ASP A 170 3.95 1.57 8.91
C ASP A 170 4.51 1.06 7.60
N ILE A 171 3.96 1.54 6.48
CA ILE A 171 4.37 1.11 5.14
C ILE A 171 4.53 2.33 4.24
N TYR A 172 5.66 2.41 3.54
CA TYR A 172 5.87 3.41 2.49
C TYR A 172 6.10 2.75 1.13
N LEU A 173 5.25 3.06 0.16
CA LEU A 173 5.32 2.45 -1.17
C LEU A 173 5.93 3.40 -2.20
N VAL A 174 6.55 2.84 -3.23
CA VAL A 174 6.79 3.55 -4.50
C VAL A 174 5.57 3.35 -5.41
N GLN A 175 4.88 4.43 -5.75
CA GLN A 175 3.80 4.42 -6.73
C GLN A 175 4.40 4.44 -8.15
N GLY A 176 4.37 3.30 -8.81
CA GLY A 176 4.88 3.10 -10.16
C GLY A 176 3.90 3.43 -11.29
N PRO A 177 4.36 3.30 -12.55
CA PRO A 177 5.71 2.89 -12.93
C PRO A 177 6.75 4.02 -12.80
N ILE A 178 8.02 3.67 -12.57
CA ILE A 178 9.15 4.60 -12.63
C ILE A 178 10.15 4.13 -13.69
N HIS A 179 10.96 5.04 -14.22
CA HIS A 179 11.96 4.65 -15.21
C HIS A 179 12.95 3.61 -14.64
N PRO A 180 13.25 2.50 -15.34
CA PRO A 180 14.09 1.42 -14.80
C PRO A 180 15.49 1.84 -14.34
N SER A 181 16.06 2.90 -14.93
CA SER A 181 17.36 3.46 -14.51
C SER A 181 17.31 4.16 -13.15
N LYS A 182 16.11 4.57 -12.69
CA LYS A 182 15.92 5.26 -11.40
C LYS A 182 15.73 4.30 -10.23
N ILE A 183 15.43 3.01 -10.47
CA ILE A 183 15.11 2.03 -9.42
C ILE A 183 16.18 1.99 -8.32
N SER A 184 17.47 1.92 -8.69
CA SER A 184 18.57 1.89 -7.70
C SER A 184 18.63 3.16 -6.84
N ILE A 185 18.45 4.33 -7.45
CA ILE A 185 18.47 5.62 -6.73
C ILE A 185 17.26 5.76 -5.81
N VAL A 186 16.08 5.34 -6.27
CA VAL A 186 14.85 5.35 -5.46
C VAL A 186 14.95 4.34 -4.31
N ALA A 187 15.46 3.13 -4.56
CA ALA A 187 15.69 2.12 -3.54
C ALA A 187 16.59 2.66 -2.40
N LYS A 188 17.67 3.37 -2.73
CA LYS A 188 18.51 4.06 -1.74
C LYS A 188 17.71 5.08 -0.90
N GLY A 189 16.83 5.86 -1.52
CA GLY A 189 15.97 6.82 -0.84
C GLY A 189 14.96 6.15 0.10
N MET A 190 14.31 5.08 -0.36
CA MET A 190 13.37 4.27 0.42
C MET A 190 14.08 3.61 1.62
N ALA A 191 15.26 3.04 1.41
CA ALA A 191 16.08 2.48 2.48
C ALA A 191 16.47 3.54 3.52
N GLY A 192 16.77 4.77 3.08
CA GLY A 192 17.01 5.90 3.97
C GLY A 192 15.79 6.29 4.83
N CYS A 193 14.57 6.14 4.29
CA CYS A 193 13.33 6.38 5.06
C CYS A 193 13.18 5.35 6.19
N VAL A 194 13.47 4.08 5.93
CA VAL A 194 13.40 3.03 6.95
C VAL A 194 14.51 3.18 7.99
N LYS A 195 15.75 3.39 7.55
CA LYS A 195 16.90 3.57 8.46
C LYS A 195 16.78 4.80 9.36
N SER A 196 16.02 5.83 8.94
CA SER A 196 15.73 7.00 9.77
C SER A 196 14.47 6.86 10.64
N GLY A 197 13.79 5.71 10.60
CA GLY A 197 12.60 5.45 11.40
C GLY A 197 11.31 6.07 10.87
N MET A 198 11.35 6.77 9.73
CA MET A 198 10.17 7.43 9.15
C MET A 198 9.18 6.44 8.51
N ALA A 199 9.64 5.25 8.13
CA ALA A 199 8.83 4.13 7.67
C ALA A 199 9.29 2.84 8.34
N ARG A 200 8.37 1.93 8.67
CA ARG A 200 8.75 0.62 9.25
C ARG A 200 9.03 -0.45 8.19
N ALA A 201 8.26 -0.43 7.11
CA ALA A 201 8.40 -1.32 5.96
C ALA A 201 8.28 -0.52 4.65
N VAL A 202 8.80 -1.09 3.56
CA VAL A 202 8.71 -0.50 2.21
C VAL A 202 8.15 -1.47 1.20
N GLY A 203 7.56 -0.94 0.15
CA GLY A 203 6.97 -1.73 -0.91
C GLY A 203 6.88 -0.97 -2.22
N VAL A 204 6.22 -1.59 -3.19
CA VAL A 204 5.94 -1.03 -4.51
C VAL A 204 4.46 -1.13 -4.83
N ALA A 205 3.98 -0.24 -5.69
CA ALA A 205 2.63 -0.30 -6.23
C ALA A 205 2.66 -0.18 -7.76
N ASN A 206 1.87 -1.00 -8.46
CA ASN A 206 1.75 -1.06 -9.92
C ASN A 206 3.07 -1.35 -10.64
N TYR A 207 3.90 -2.23 -10.07
CA TYR A 207 5.11 -2.72 -10.70
C TYR A 207 4.82 -4.02 -11.44
N ASP A 208 5.52 -4.26 -12.54
CA ASP A 208 5.60 -5.61 -13.10
C ASP A 208 6.58 -6.50 -12.29
N THR A 209 6.63 -7.78 -12.65
CA THR A 209 7.47 -8.78 -11.98
C THR A 209 8.97 -8.42 -12.02
N ASN A 210 9.47 -7.95 -13.16
CA ASN A 210 10.89 -7.63 -13.33
C ASN A 210 11.27 -6.36 -12.56
N GLU A 211 10.41 -5.34 -12.61
CA GLU A 211 10.59 -4.11 -11.84
C GLU A 211 10.56 -4.39 -10.34
N MET A 212 9.64 -5.25 -9.88
CA MET A 212 9.52 -5.63 -8.47
C MET A 212 10.78 -6.35 -7.98
N ILE A 213 11.25 -7.36 -8.72
CA ILE A 213 12.49 -8.10 -8.39
C ILE A 213 13.68 -7.13 -8.35
N LYS A 214 13.82 -6.28 -9.37
CA LYS A 214 14.90 -5.30 -9.40
C LYS A 214 14.86 -4.34 -8.22
N MET A 215 13.68 -3.85 -7.82
CA MET A 215 13.54 -3.02 -6.62
C MET A 215 13.95 -3.77 -5.35
N ALA A 216 13.56 -5.05 -5.22
CA ALA A 216 13.96 -5.88 -4.09
C ALA A 216 15.49 -6.07 -4.03
N ASP A 217 16.14 -6.37 -5.15
CA ASP A 217 17.59 -6.53 -5.24
C ASP A 217 18.34 -5.24 -4.86
N GLU A 218 17.86 -4.08 -5.34
CA GLU A 218 18.47 -2.79 -5.00
C GLU A 218 18.25 -2.41 -3.53
N LEU A 219 17.10 -2.73 -2.93
CA LEU A 219 16.85 -2.52 -1.50
C LEU A 219 17.72 -3.45 -0.63
N ALA A 220 17.94 -4.69 -1.06
CA ALA A 220 18.76 -5.67 -0.35
C ALA A 220 20.21 -5.22 -0.20
N LYS A 221 20.77 -4.47 -1.16
CA LYS A 221 22.10 -3.83 -1.05
C LYS A 221 22.21 -2.82 0.10
N HIS A 222 21.09 -2.46 0.71
CA HIS A 222 21.00 -1.56 1.85
C HIS A 222 20.45 -2.24 3.11
N ASP A 223 20.39 -3.58 3.16
CA ASP A 223 19.84 -4.36 4.29
C ASP A 223 18.36 -4.04 4.58
N VAL A 224 17.61 -3.64 3.55
CA VAL A 224 16.17 -3.37 3.64
C VAL A 224 15.43 -4.38 2.77
N PRO A 225 14.51 -5.19 3.32
CA PRO A 225 13.69 -6.07 2.50
C PRO A 225 12.59 -5.26 1.80
N LEU A 226 12.25 -5.66 0.57
CA LEU A 226 10.94 -5.32 0.01
C LEU A 226 9.88 -6.15 0.74
N SER A 227 8.81 -5.52 1.23
CA SER A 227 7.85 -6.19 2.11
C SER A 227 6.50 -6.47 1.44
N VAL A 228 6.08 -5.61 0.51
CA VAL A 228 4.75 -5.67 -0.12
C VAL A 228 4.76 -5.16 -1.56
N CYS A 229 3.99 -5.82 -2.43
CA CYS A 229 3.66 -5.38 -3.77
C CYS A 229 2.15 -5.16 -3.89
N GLN A 230 1.73 -3.94 -4.23
CA GLN A 230 0.33 -3.57 -4.38
C GLN A 230 -0.06 -3.39 -5.85
N CYS A 231 -1.01 -4.15 -6.36
CA CYS A 231 -1.46 -4.05 -7.75
C CYS A 231 -2.98 -4.10 -7.89
N GLU A 232 -3.49 -3.61 -9.02
CA GLU A 232 -4.91 -3.72 -9.37
C GLU A 232 -5.27 -5.21 -9.48
N TYR A 233 -6.25 -5.62 -8.69
CA TYR A 233 -6.67 -7.01 -8.64
C TYR A 233 -8.12 -7.13 -8.20
N SER A 234 -8.91 -7.84 -9.00
CA SER A 234 -10.31 -8.15 -8.73
C SER A 234 -10.74 -9.36 -9.56
N VAL A 235 -11.96 -9.85 -9.33
CA VAL A 235 -12.55 -10.93 -10.16
C VAL A 235 -12.49 -10.59 -11.65
N VAL A 236 -12.59 -9.30 -12.02
CA VAL A 236 -12.56 -8.84 -13.41
C VAL A 236 -11.17 -8.41 -13.89
N ARG A 237 -10.22 -8.16 -12.98
CA ARG A 237 -8.85 -7.71 -13.26
C ARG A 237 -7.85 -8.68 -12.65
N ARG A 238 -7.43 -9.66 -13.45
CA ARG A 238 -6.61 -10.81 -13.00
C ARG A 238 -5.19 -10.79 -13.55
N LEU A 239 -4.71 -9.65 -14.06
CA LEU A 239 -3.36 -9.54 -14.65
C LEU A 239 -2.25 -10.05 -13.70
N PRO A 240 -2.26 -9.73 -12.39
CA PRO A 240 -1.25 -10.24 -11.47
C PRO A 240 -1.19 -11.78 -11.35
N GLU A 241 -2.29 -12.49 -11.62
CA GLU A 241 -2.30 -13.95 -11.61
C GLU A 241 -1.64 -14.54 -12.84
N VAL A 242 -1.89 -13.95 -14.01
CA VAL A 242 -1.41 -14.48 -15.30
C VAL A 242 0.00 -14.02 -15.65
N SER A 243 0.46 -12.92 -15.06
CA SER A 243 1.84 -12.44 -15.24
C SER A 243 2.84 -13.17 -14.35
N GLY A 244 2.37 -14.02 -13.43
CA GLY A 244 3.20 -14.67 -12.41
C GLY A 244 3.68 -13.72 -11.30
N LEU A 245 3.18 -12.47 -11.24
CA LEU A 245 3.55 -11.51 -10.20
C LEU A 245 3.22 -12.05 -8.81
N ILE A 246 2.06 -12.70 -8.66
CA ILE A 246 1.62 -13.24 -7.38
C ILE A 246 2.52 -14.41 -6.95
N ARG A 247 2.84 -15.33 -7.86
CA ARG A 247 3.83 -16.38 -7.62
C ARG A 247 5.20 -15.84 -7.23
N GLU A 248 5.68 -14.79 -7.87
CA GLU A 248 6.97 -14.21 -7.49
C GLU A 248 6.93 -13.50 -6.13
N CYS A 249 5.82 -12.82 -5.79
CA CYS A 249 5.62 -12.33 -4.43
C CYS A 249 5.70 -13.48 -3.41
N LYS A 250 5.09 -14.63 -3.73
CA LYS A 250 5.15 -15.83 -2.89
C LYS A 250 6.57 -16.39 -2.75
N ASN A 251 7.28 -16.58 -3.86
CA ASN A 251 8.64 -17.11 -3.88
C ASN A 251 9.61 -16.21 -3.12
N ALA A 252 9.49 -14.90 -3.30
CA ALA A 252 10.35 -13.92 -2.67
C ALA A 252 9.90 -13.54 -1.24
N VAL A 253 8.79 -14.10 -0.74
CA VAL A 253 8.21 -13.82 0.60
C VAL A 253 7.86 -12.34 0.78
N PHE A 254 7.16 -11.79 -0.22
CA PHE A 254 6.51 -10.48 -0.19
C PHE A 254 5.01 -10.66 0.02
N ALA A 255 4.38 -9.72 0.72
CA ALA A 255 2.93 -9.67 0.74
C ALA A 255 2.41 -9.16 -0.61
N PHE A 256 1.38 -9.81 -1.15
CA PHE A 256 0.64 -9.28 -2.29
C PHE A 256 -0.62 -8.55 -1.79
N LYS A 257 -0.82 -7.33 -2.27
CA LYS A 257 -1.96 -6.49 -1.94
C LYS A 257 -2.77 -6.17 -3.19
N GLY A 258 -3.99 -6.68 -3.27
CA GLY A 258 -4.93 -6.31 -4.33
C GLY A 258 -5.73 -5.06 -3.98
N PHE A 259 -5.94 -4.17 -4.95
CA PHE A 259 -6.98 -3.14 -4.86
C PHE A 259 -7.94 -3.22 -6.07
N PRO A 260 -9.25 -3.03 -5.88
CA PRO A 260 -10.19 -2.92 -6.98
C PRO A 260 -10.09 -1.53 -7.61
N ARG A 261 -10.26 -1.46 -8.93
CA ARG A 261 -10.50 -0.25 -9.70
C ARG A 261 -11.76 -0.43 -10.52
#